data_AF-A0A916EJ11-F1
#
_entry.id   AF-A0A916EJ11-F1
#
_cell.length_a   1.000
_cell.length_b   1.000
_cell.length_c   1.000
_cell.angle_alpha   90.00
_cell.angle_beta   90.00
_cell.angle_gamma   90.00
#
_symmetry.space_group_name_H-M   'P 1'
#
loop_
_entity.id
_entity.type
_entity.pdbx_description
1 polymer ?
#
loop_
_entity_poly.entity_id
_entity_poly.type
_entity_poly.pdbx_seq_one_letter_code
_entity_poly.pdbx_strand_id
1 'polypeptide(L)'
;MPQYIQNIYNHRNIPHDRRRTDTHLEYLCIDFGNGHRLTRQDYGIDASIIVSLRIAHAFFIEKEYGMTFQEFRIALEQYRDSFNNFHFNVVIREIRKSLNLSDKHLFFLYLHIDEFQLIDSWDKEDKSNPPTKLFYNMIHNIAEFMLNSALPTFVQPFLSGTAPLAVIKIKEAPRISFRFVDCPLLNDKSIIRIMDHFAEKFNAGIANYAYKWKYCRQMLQLLRDTGGLPRALQRLFIVCFGADGKQGRKFFEKLENKELDFVDYFIKVKNSLDKQYGIKDYVKSNGKVAMKLMYYCIEGIAIASDECLDDNNPDLTIRSLERDKHIILSPAEQSAGYNFFLINMPFYFICLYNDVLCIVKPTFVRKFYDERMYWEEWEVFVAYHEAFRTNLAIRMGKTTMTLRELYPNADKSDVY
;
A
#
# COMPACT_ATOMS: atom_id res chain seq x y z
N MET A 1 -20.73 -7.80 26.17
CA MET A 1 -20.17 -7.43 24.84
C MET A 1 -20.63 -6.01 24.52
N PRO A 2 -19.75 -5.07 24.14
CA PRO A 2 -20.18 -3.79 23.57
C PRO A 2 -21.03 -4.01 22.31
N GLN A 3 -22.07 -3.20 22.13
CA GLN A 3 -23.07 -3.36 21.07
C GLN A 3 -22.47 -3.31 19.65
N TYR A 4 -21.32 -2.64 19.48
CA TYR A 4 -20.59 -2.61 18.21
C TYR A 4 -20.00 -3.98 17.83
N ILE A 5 -19.76 -4.90 18.78
CA ILE A 5 -19.21 -6.23 18.50
C ILE A 5 -20.31 -7.17 17.96
N GLN A 6 -21.55 -7.06 18.46
CA GLN A 6 -22.67 -7.87 17.93
C GLN A 6 -23.02 -7.51 16.48
N ASN A 7 -22.94 -6.22 16.12
CA ASN A 7 -23.23 -5.77 14.76
C ASN A 7 -22.20 -6.26 13.71
N ILE A 8 -20.99 -6.67 14.14
CA ILE A 8 -19.94 -7.19 13.24
C ILE A 8 -20.27 -8.58 12.68
N TYR A 9 -21.00 -9.40 13.44
CA TYR A 9 -21.29 -10.80 13.11
C TYR A 9 -22.62 -11.02 12.38
N ASN A 10 -23.55 -10.07 12.42
CA ASN A 10 -24.91 -10.21 11.87
C ASN A 10 -25.05 -9.86 10.37
N HIS A 11 -23.96 -9.69 9.62
CA HIS A 11 -24.00 -9.45 8.17
C HIS A 11 -23.40 -10.62 7.38
N ARG A 12 -23.99 -11.82 7.55
CA ARG A 12 -23.77 -12.95 6.65
C ARG A 12 -25.11 -13.57 6.25
N ASN A 13 -25.80 -12.89 5.34
CA ASN A 13 -26.77 -13.50 4.44
C ASN A 13 -26.39 -13.11 3.01
N ILE A 14 -25.30 -13.69 2.51
CA ILE A 14 -25.06 -13.76 1.06
C ILE A 14 -25.45 -15.18 0.68
N PRO A 15 -26.47 -15.38 -0.17
CA PRO A 15 -26.88 -16.71 -0.61
C PRO A 15 -25.70 -17.41 -1.28
N HIS A 16 -25.34 -18.59 -0.79
CA HIS A 16 -24.24 -19.41 -1.31
C HIS A 16 -24.56 -20.11 -2.64
N ASP A 17 -25.62 -19.70 -3.33
CA ASP A 17 -26.19 -20.44 -4.44
C ASP A 17 -26.38 -19.53 -5.65
N ARG A 18 -25.27 -19.25 -6.34
CA ARG A 18 -25.15 -18.89 -7.77
C ARG A 18 -23.69 -18.61 -8.13
N ARG A 19 -23.15 -19.42 -9.06
CA ARG A 19 -21.89 -19.30 -9.85
C ARG A 19 -20.83 -20.37 -9.56
N ARG A 20 -21.07 -21.62 -9.98
CA ARG A 20 -20.02 -22.32 -10.73
C ARG A 20 -19.90 -21.56 -12.04
N THR A 21 -18.91 -20.70 -12.17
CA THR A 21 -18.65 -19.99 -13.42
C THR A 21 -17.68 -20.84 -14.22
N ASP A 22 -17.93 -21.02 -15.52
CA ASP A 22 -17.02 -21.63 -16.50
C ASP A 22 -15.75 -20.78 -16.71
N THR A 23 -15.24 -20.16 -15.64
CA THR A 23 -14.18 -19.16 -15.65
C THR A 23 -13.05 -19.60 -14.75
N HIS A 24 -11.88 -19.82 -15.33
CA HIS A 24 -10.64 -20.06 -14.62
C HIS A 24 -9.92 -18.74 -14.37
N LEU A 25 -9.43 -18.51 -13.17
CA LEU A 25 -8.80 -17.26 -12.74
C LEU A 25 -7.33 -17.49 -12.39
N GLU A 26 -6.43 -16.76 -13.04
CA GLU A 26 -5.01 -16.74 -12.69
C GLU A 26 -4.53 -15.32 -12.39
N TYR A 27 -3.54 -15.24 -11.49
CA TYR A 27 -2.82 -14.01 -11.19
C TYR A 27 -1.33 -14.24 -11.46
N LEU A 28 -0.76 -13.39 -12.29
CA LEU A 28 0.67 -13.36 -12.58
C LEU A 28 1.24 -11.97 -12.32
N CYS A 29 2.40 -11.94 -11.68
CA CYS A 29 3.17 -10.74 -11.43
C CYS A 29 4.43 -10.80 -12.30
N ILE A 30 4.61 -9.83 -13.19
CA ILE A 30 5.83 -9.65 -13.96
C ILE A 30 6.53 -8.36 -13.51
N ASP A 31 7.79 -8.47 -13.14
CA ASP A 31 8.58 -7.35 -12.62
C ASP A 31 9.58 -6.86 -13.67
N PHE A 32 9.71 -5.54 -13.82
CA PHE A 32 10.69 -4.88 -14.69
C PHE A 32 11.86 -4.26 -13.91
N GLY A 33 11.90 -4.41 -12.58
CA GLY A 33 12.89 -3.82 -11.69
C GLY A 33 13.89 -4.80 -11.07
N ASN A 34 13.48 -5.51 -10.02
CA ASN A 34 14.33 -6.27 -9.10
C ASN A 34 14.83 -7.62 -9.67
N GLY A 35 14.22 -8.15 -10.73
CA GLY A 35 14.67 -9.40 -11.39
C GLY A 35 15.65 -9.17 -12.54
N HIS A 36 15.23 -8.43 -13.56
CA HIS A 36 16.05 -8.07 -14.73
C HIS A 36 15.42 -6.88 -15.45
N ARG A 37 16.16 -5.77 -15.54
CA ARG A 37 15.68 -4.55 -16.22
C ARG A 37 15.75 -4.71 -17.74
N LEU A 38 14.98 -3.89 -18.44
CA LEU A 38 15.16 -3.73 -19.88
C LEU A 38 16.56 -3.16 -20.16
N THR A 39 17.20 -3.68 -21.19
CA THR A 39 18.56 -3.33 -21.59
C THR A 39 18.61 -2.92 -23.06
N ARG A 40 19.77 -2.52 -23.56
CA ARG A 40 19.94 -2.21 -24.99
C ARG A 40 19.79 -3.44 -25.89
N GLN A 41 19.93 -4.66 -25.35
CA GLN A 41 19.73 -5.90 -26.12
C GLN A 41 18.25 -6.16 -26.43
N ASP A 42 17.33 -5.45 -25.77
CA ASP A 42 15.90 -5.57 -26.00
C ASP A 42 15.41 -4.67 -27.15
N TYR A 43 16.26 -3.77 -27.67
CA TYR A 43 15.91 -2.96 -28.84
C TYR A 43 15.71 -3.83 -30.08
N GLY A 44 14.62 -3.58 -30.80
CA GLY A 44 14.25 -4.35 -31.99
C GLY A 44 13.57 -5.69 -31.72
N ILE A 45 13.44 -6.12 -30.46
CA ILE A 45 12.58 -7.25 -30.11
C ILE A 45 11.13 -6.75 -30.03
N ASP A 46 10.21 -7.52 -30.59
CA ASP A 46 8.79 -7.18 -30.56
C ASP A 46 8.25 -7.11 -29.12
N ALA A 47 7.40 -6.11 -28.84
CA ALA A 47 6.83 -5.89 -27.52
C ALA A 47 6.03 -7.09 -27.01
N SER A 48 5.35 -7.81 -27.90
CA SER A 48 4.65 -9.06 -27.59
C SER A 48 5.61 -10.09 -27.02
N ILE A 49 6.79 -10.25 -27.62
CA ILE A 49 7.80 -11.23 -27.21
C ILE A 49 8.37 -10.86 -25.84
N ILE A 50 8.76 -9.60 -25.63
CA ILE A 50 9.34 -9.11 -24.36
C ILE A 50 8.41 -9.43 -23.18
N VAL A 51 7.12 -9.15 -23.33
CA VAL A 51 6.13 -9.33 -22.26
C VAL A 51 5.84 -10.81 -22.05
N SER A 52 5.71 -11.57 -23.13
CA SER A 52 5.36 -12.98 -23.09
C SER A 52 6.48 -13.85 -22.53
N LEU A 53 7.76 -13.48 -22.74
CA LEU A 53 8.88 -14.12 -22.06
C LEU A 53 8.73 -14.01 -20.54
N ARG A 54 8.35 -12.83 -20.04
CA ARG A 54 8.15 -12.61 -18.61
C ARG A 54 6.94 -13.38 -18.09
N ILE A 55 5.85 -13.44 -18.86
CA ILE A 55 4.68 -14.25 -18.52
C ILE A 55 5.04 -15.73 -18.46
N ALA A 56 5.75 -16.25 -19.48
CA ALA A 56 6.18 -17.63 -19.53
C ALA A 56 7.09 -17.98 -18.35
N HIS A 57 8.04 -17.10 -18.02
CA HIS A 57 8.89 -17.24 -16.84
C HIS A 57 8.07 -17.27 -15.54
N ALA A 58 7.20 -16.27 -15.31
CA ALA A 58 6.40 -16.18 -14.08
C ALA A 58 5.44 -17.37 -13.91
N PHE A 59 4.88 -17.89 -15.00
CA PHE A 59 3.93 -19.00 -14.94
C PHE A 59 4.63 -20.37 -14.85
N PHE A 60 5.55 -20.67 -15.78
CA PHE A 60 6.13 -22.02 -15.91
C PHE A 60 7.41 -22.21 -15.11
N ILE A 61 8.17 -21.15 -14.83
CA ILE A 61 9.56 -21.29 -14.38
C ILE A 61 9.75 -20.86 -12.93
N GLU A 62 9.29 -19.66 -12.58
CA GLU A 62 9.59 -19.01 -11.30
C GLU A 62 9.20 -19.88 -10.10
N LYS A 63 7.98 -20.43 -10.11
CA LYS A 63 7.47 -21.25 -9.01
C LYS A 63 8.01 -22.69 -9.00
N GLU A 64 8.26 -23.27 -10.17
CA GLU A 64 8.64 -24.68 -10.29
C GLU A 64 10.14 -24.92 -10.14
N TYR A 65 10.97 -24.02 -10.68
CA TYR A 65 12.42 -24.22 -10.76
C TYR A 65 13.22 -23.24 -9.90
N GLY A 66 12.58 -22.22 -9.32
CA GLY A 66 13.25 -21.16 -8.55
C GLY A 66 14.29 -20.36 -9.35
N MET A 67 14.24 -20.47 -10.67
CA MET A 67 15.18 -19.84 -11.61
C MET A 67 14.78 -18.38 -11.82
N THR A 68 15.77 -17.49 -11.84
CA THR A 68 15.58 -16.06 -12.11
C THR A 68 15.25 -15.82 -13.58
N PHE A 69 14.63 -14.67 -13.89
CA PHE A 69 14.33 -14.31 -15.28
C PHE A 69 15.59 -14.20 -16.15
N GLN A 70 16.69 -13.71 -15.58
CA GLN A 70 17.96 -13.58 -16.29
C GLN A 70 18.53 -14.95 -16.67
N GLU A 71 18.53 -15.91 -15.74
CA GLU A 71 18.97 -17.29 -16.01
C GLU A 71 18.10 -17.94 -17.09
N PHE A 72 16.78 -17.77 -16.99
CA PHE A 72 15.84 -18.25 -18.00
C PHE A 72 16.14 -17.67 -19.39
N ARG A 73 16.39 -16.35 -19.47
CA ARG A 73 16.74 -15.70 -20.73
C ARG A 73 18.05 -16.22 -21.31
N ILE A 74 19.09 -16.36 -20.49
CA ILE A 74 20.40 -16.89 -20.92
C ILE A 74 20.25 -18.33 -21.44
N ALA A 75 19.45 -19.16 -20.77
CA ALA A 75 19.15 -20.52 -21.23
C ALA A 75 18.46 -20.51 -22.61
N LEU A 76 17.60 -19.54 -22.87
CA LEU A 76 16.93 -19.36 -24.16
C LEU A 76 17.83 -18.79 -25.27
N GLU A 77 18.91 -18.08 -24.94
CA GLU A 77 19.83 -17.52 -25.96
C GLU A 77 20.50 -18.59 -26.81
N GLN A 78 20.67 -19.80 -26.29
CA GLN A 78 21.15 -20.97 -27.05
C GLN A 78 20.18 -21.40 -28.15
N TYR A 79 18.94 -20.91 -28.09
CA TYR A 79 17.85 -21.19 -29.01
C TYR A 79 17.35 -19.90 -29.69
N ARG A 80 18.25 -19.01 -30.11
CA ARG A 80 17.93 -17.65 -30.64
C ARG A 80 16.79 -17.59 -31.67
N ASP A 81 16.62 -18.59 -32.52
CA ASP A 81 15.50 -18.64 -33.49
C ASP A 81 14.12 -18.90 -32.83
N SER A 82 14.12 -19.29 -31.56
CA SER A 82 12.93 -19.68 -30.77
C SER A 82 12.26 -18.52 -30.06
N PHE A 83 12.86 -17.32 -30.02
CA PHE A 83 12.21 -16.14 -29.45
C PHE A 83 10.90 -15.80 -30.16
N ASN A 84 10.81 -16.09 -31.46
CA ASN A 84 9.58 -15.96 -32.24
C ASN A 84 8.44 -16.87 -31.75
N ASN A 85 8.73 -17.93 -30.97
CA ASN A 85 7.69 -18.77 -30.39
C ASN A 85 7.04 -18.16 -29.13
N PHE A 86 7.60 -17.05 -28.61
CA PHE A 86 7.08 -16.36 -27.43
C PHE A 86 6.15 -15.21 -27.81
N HIS A 87 5.41 -15.27 -28.91
CA HIS A 87 4.31 -14.31 -29.10
C HIS A 87 3.21 -14.53 -28.05
N PHE A 88 2.54 -13.46 -27.65
CA PHE A 88 1.56 -13.46 -26.55
C PHE A 88 0.44 -14.49 -26.74
N ASN A 89 -0.11 -14.59 -27.95
CA ASN A 89 -1.12 -15.61 -28.29
C ASN A 89 -0.60 -17.05 -28.09
N VAL A 90 0.67 -17.31 -28.39
CA VAL A 90 1.27 -18.63 -28.25
C VAL A 90 1.42 -18.98 -26.77
N VAL A 91 2.00 -18.07 -25.97
CA VAL A 91 2.20 -18.30 -24.53
C VAL A 91 0.88 -18.49 -23.80
N ILE A 92 -0.13 -17.65 -24.08
CA ILE A 92 -1.46 -17.79 -23.48
C ILE A 92 -2.09 -19.14 -23.84
N ARG A 93 -1.95 -19.60 -25.08
CA ARG A 93 -2.45 -20.92 -25.50
C ARG A 93 -1.75 -22.06 -24.75
N GLU A 94 -0.45 -21.98 -24.56
CA GLU A 94 0.29 -23.00 -23.80
C GLU A 94 -0.08 -22.97 -22.31
N ILE A 95 -0.33 -21.79 -21.71
CA ILE A 95 -0.85 -21.68 -20.34
C ILE A 95 -2.21 -22.38 -20.23
N ARG A 96 -3.13 -22.12 -21.16
CA ARG A 96 -4.45 -22.77 -21.18
C ARG A 96 -4.33 -24.30 -21.27
N LYS A 97 -3.43 -24.81 -22.11
CA LYS A 97 -3.17 -26.24 -22.25
C LYS A 97 -2.61 -26.83 -20.95
N SER A 98 -1.64 -26.17 -20.33
CA SER A 98 -1.06 -26.58 -19.04
C SER A 98 -2.11 -26.64 -17.93
N LEU A 99 -3.07 -25.72 -17.94
CA LEU A 99 -4.21 -25.67 -17.03
C LEU A 99 -5.36 -26.62 -17.43
N ASN A 100 -5.23 -27.39 -18.52
CA ASN A 100 -6.26 -28.28 -19.07
C ASN A 100 -7.60 -27.58 -19.36
N LEU A 101 -7.55 -26.30 -19.79
CA LEU A 101 -8.75 -25.52 -20.08
C LEU A 101 -9.27 -25.82 -21.47
N SER A 102 -10.53 -26.27 -21.58
CA SER A 102 -11.19 -26.46 -22.88
C SER A 102 -11.55 -25.13 -23.55
N ASP A 103 -11.82 -25.16 -24.86
CA ASP A 103 -12.18 -23.97 -25.66
C ASP A 103 -13.50 -23.30 -25.25
N LYS A 104 -14.25 -23.88 -24.30
CA LYS A 104 -15.46 -23.28 -23.75
C LYS A 104 -15.22 -22.57 -22.41
N HIS A 105 -14.10 -22.85 -21.75
CA HIS A 105 -13.76 -22.21 -20.48
C HIS A 105 -13.14 -20.85 -20.72
N LEU A 106 -13.74 -19.84 -20.10
CA LEU A 106 -13.18 -18.50 -20.05
C LEU A 106 -11.93 -18.52 -19.16
N PHE A 107 -10.80 -18.10 -19.70
CA PHE A 107 -9.58 -17.91 -18.93
C PHE A 107 -9.44 -16.43 -18.61
N PHE A 108 -9.41 -16.09 -17.33
CA PHE A 108 -9.21 -14.73 -16.87
C PHE A 108 -7.82 -14.61 -16.24
N LEU A 109 -6.97 -13.80 -16.85
CA LEU A 109 -5.62 -13.53 -16.36
C LEU A 109 -5.54 -12.11 -15.80
N TYR A 110 -5.34 -11.99 -14.48
CA TYR A 110 -4.88 -10.74 -13.87
C TYR A 110 -3.36 -10.64 -14.05
N LEU A 111 -2.94 -9.77 -14.96
CA LEU A 111 -1.53 -9.54 -15.28
C LEU A 111 -1.02 -8.29 -14.57
N HIS A 112 -0.38 -8.48 -13.42
CA HIS A 112 0.28 -7.41 -12.69
C HIS A 112 1.65 -7.12 -13.31
N ILE A 113 1.83 -5.90 -13.81
CA ILE A 113 3.08 -5.37 -14.34
C ILE A 113 3.65 -4.41 -13.29
N ASP A 114 4.66 -4.89 -12.56
CA ASP A 114 5.35 -4.14 -11.52
C ASP A 114 6.51 -3.32 -12.13
N GLU A 115 6.85 -2.22 -11.45
CA GLU A 115 7.90 -1.27 -11.83
C GLU A 115 7.73 -0.73 -13.28
N PHE A 116 6.48 -0.51 -13.73
CA PHE A 116 6.18 -0.14 -15.12
C PHE A 116 6.84 1.18 -15.56
N GLN A 117 7.16 2.09 -14.62
CA GLN A 117 7.87 3.33 -14.90
C GLN A 117 9.27 3.10 -15.47
N LEU A 118 9.87 1.92 -15.24
CA LEU A 118 11.16 1.57 -15.84
C LEU A 118 11.03 1.30 -17.34
N ILE A 119 9.86 0.82 -17.80
CA ILE A 119 9.54 0.68 -19.22
C ILE A 119 9.44 2.07 -19.86
N ASP A 120 8.79 3.02 -19.18
CA ASP A 120 8.70 4.40 -19.64
C ASP A 120 10.07 5.09 -19.74
N SER A 121 10.92 4.93 -18.73
CA SER A 121 12.29 5.45 -18.76
C SER A 121 13.09 4.85 -19.91
N TRP A 122 12.95 3.54 -20.16
CA TRP A 122 13.62 2.86 -21.25
C TRP A 122 13.15 3.35 -22.63
N ASP A 123 11.84 3.57 -22.81
CA ASP A 123 11.26 4.14 -24.05
C ASP A 123 11.84 5.53 -24.38
N LYS A 124 12.14 6.35 -23.37
CA LYS A 124 12.73 7.69 -23.56
C LYS A 124 14.19 7.64 -24.01
N GLU A 125 14.89 6.57 -23.68
CA GLU A 125 16.28 6.34 -24.08
C GLU A 125 16.40 5.67 -25.45
N ASP A 126 15.28 5.18 -26.01
CA ASP A 126 15.26 4.52 -27.30
C ASP A 126 15.57 5.49 -28.46
N LYS A 127 16.69 5.22 -29.13
CA LYS A 127 17.16 5.97 -30.30
C LYS A 127 16.95 5.21 -31.62
N SER A 128 16.21 4.10 -31.60
CA SER A 128 15.84 3.38 -32.81
C SER A 128 14.98 4.24 -33.74
N ASN A 129 15.06 3.95 -35.04
CA ASN A 129 14.28 4.64 -36.06
C ASN A 129 13.54 3.62 -36.94
N PRO A 130 12.20 3.48 -36.81
CA PRO A 130 11.33 4.23 -35.88
C PRO A 130 11.52 3.78 -34.42
N PRO A 131 11.17 4.63 -33.43
CA PRO A 131 11.20 4.26 -32.02
C PRO A 131 10.32 3.03 -31.72
N THR A 132 10.79 2.12 -30.87
CA THR A 132 10.12 0.87 -30.49
C THR A 132 8.77 1.10 -29.83
N LYS A 133 8.60 2.20 -29.07
CA LYS A 133 7.38 2.53 -28.31
C LYS A 133 6.87 1.32 -27.52
N LEU A 134 7.74 0.69 -26.73
CA LEU A 134 7.51 -0.61 -26.10
C LEU A 134 6.27 -0.58 -25.20
N PHE A 135 6.13 0.43 -24.35
CA PHE A 135 4.97 0.49 -23.45
C PHE A 135 3.66 0.55 -24.24
N TYR A 136 3.60 1.40 -25.27
CA TYR A 136 2.43 1.54 -26.12
C TYR A 136 2.07 0.23 -26.81
N ASN A 137 3.05 -0.44 -27.43
CA ASN A 137 2.85 -1.69 -28.15
C ASN A 137 2.50 -2.85 -27.22
N MET A 138 3.09 -2.91 -26.02
CA MET A 138 2.71 -3.88 -24.98
C MET A 138 1.23 -3.74 -24.60
N ILE A 139 0.79 -2.53 -24.26
CA ILE A 139 -0.59 -2.26 -23.86
C ILE A 139 -1.54 -2.52 -25.03
N HIS A 140 -1.15 -2.17 -26.25
CA HIS A 140 -1.93 -2.48 -27.46
C HIS A 140 -2.16 -3.99 -27.63
N ASN A 141 -1.11 -4.80 -27.51
CA ASN A 141 -1.19 -6.26 -27.63
C ASN A 141 -2.04 -6.88 -26.51
N ILE A 142 -1.93 -6.39 -25.28
CA ILE A 142 -2.76 -6.88 -24.16
C ILE A 142 -4.24 -6.49 -24.37
N ALA A 143 -4.51 -5.28 -24.88
CA ALA A 143 -5.87 -4.79 -25.11
C ALA A 143 -6.65 -5.64 -26.12
N GLU A 144 -5.98 -6.35 -27.04
CA GLU A 144 -6.65 -7.28 -27.96
C GLU A 144 -7.41 -8.37 -27.20
N PHE A 145 -6.86 -8.87 -26.09
CA PHE A 145 -7.52 -9.88 -25.25
C PHE A 145 -8.64 -9.32 -24.38
N MET A 146 -8.71 -8.00 -24.18
CA MET A 146 -9.82 -7.36 -23.49
C MET A 146 -10.99 -7.06 -24.43
N LEU A 147 -10.69 -6.71 -25.68
CA LEU A 147 -11.66 -6.16 -26.62
C LEU A 147 -12.16 -7.19 -27.64
N ASN A 148 -11.26 -7.95 -28.26
CA ASN A 148 -11.56 -8.82 -29.39
C ASN A 148 -10.69 -10.09 -29.36
N SER A 149 -10.71 -10.80 -28.23
CA SER A 149 -9.91 -12.01 -28.06
C SER A 149 -10.42 -13.13 -28.98
N ALA A 150 -9.54 -13.68 -29.83
CA ALA A 150 -9.83 -14.85 -30.64
C ALA A 150 -9.93 -16.14 -29.80
N LEU A 151 -9.41 -16.11 -28.58
CA LEU A 151 -9.52 -17.17 -27.58
C LEU A 151 -10.58 -16.77 -26.54
N PRO A 152 -11.20 -17.73 -25.84
CA PRO A 152 -12.03 -17.43 -24.66
C PRO A 152 -11.11 -17.05 -23.48
N THR A 153 -10.35 -15.97 -23.65
CA THR A 153 -9.36 -15.46 -22.69
C THR A 153 -9.54 -13.96 -22.55
N PHE A 154 -9.61 -13.49 -21.32
CA PHE A 154 -9.60 -12.09 -20.95
C PHE A 154 -8.34 -11.79 -20.12
N VAL A 155 -7.54 -10.82 -20.54
CA VAL A 155 -6.33 -10.41 -19.81
C VAL A 155 -6.53 -9.00 -19.27
N GLN A 156 -6.55 -8.84 -17.96
CA GLN A 156 -6.65 -7.54 -17.31
C GLN A 156 -5.27 -7.09 -16.80
N PRO A 157 -4.65 -6.06 -17.40
CA PRO A 157 -3.40 -5.51 -16.88
C PRO A 157 -3.66 -4.69 -15.61
N PHE A 158 -2.80 -4.87 -14.61
CA PHE A 158 -2.70 -4.01 -13.43
C PHE A 158 -1.28 -3.43 -13.40
N LEU A 159 -1.16 -2.12 -13.56
CA LEU A 159 0.15 -1.46 -13.54
C LEU A 159 0.43 -0.99 -12.12
N SER A 160 1.58 -1.38 -11.57
CA SER A 160 2.06 -0.84 -10.30
C SER A 160 3.49 -0.34 -10.42
N GLY A 161 3.82 0.69 -9.65
CA GLY A 161 5.08 1.40 -9.76
C GLY A 161 4.97 2.82 -9.23
N THR A 162 6.11 3.52 -9.15
CA THR A 162 6.19 4.90 -8.63
C THR A 162 6.09 5.95 -9.74
N ALA A 163 5.37 5.66 -10.83
CA ALA A 163 5.28 6.56 -11.98
C ALA A 163 4.49 7.85 -11.70
N PRO A 164 4.92 9.02 -12.22
CA PRO A 164 4.12 10.24 -12.18
C PRO A 164 2.81 10.12 -12.98
N LEU A 165 1.75 10.79 -12.50
CA LEU A 165 0.46 10.96 -13.21
C LEU A 165 0.60 11.44 -14.65
N ALA A 166 1.64 12.23 -14.95
CA ALA A 166 1.96 12.70 -16.29
C ALA A 166 2.27 11.53 -17.25
N VAL A 167 2.96 10.49 -16.80
CA VAL A 167 3.27 9.29 -17.61
C VAL A 167 1.99 8.52 -17.97
N ILE A 168 1.02 8.48 -17.05
CA ILE A 168 -0.25 7.77 -17.26
C ILE A 168 -1.18 8.58 -18.18
N LYS A 169 -1.28 9.91 -18.00
CA LYS A 169 -2.09 10.79 -18.87
C LYS A 169 -1.56 10.88 -20.30
N ILE A 170 -0.24 10.82 -20.49
CA ILE A 170 0.40 10.90 -21.82
C ILE A 170 0.24 9.59 -22.60
N LYS A 171 0.01 8.46 -21.93
CA LYS A 171 0.00 7.13 -22.54
C LYS A 171 -1.38 6.49 -22.64
N GLU A 172 -2.44 7.28 -22.75
CA GLU A 172 -3.75 6.77 -23.19
C GLU A 172 -3.57 6.10 -24.56
N ALA A 173 -3.53 4.76 -24.56
CA ALA A 173 -3.61 4.00 -25.78
C ALA A 173 -5.01 4.23 -26.38
N PRO A 174 -5.15 4.41 -27.70
CA PRO A 174 -6.40 4.87 -28.33
C PRO A 174 -7.61 3.94 -28.12
N ARG A 175 -7.41 2.75 -27.56
CA ARG A 175 -8.46 1.73 -27.38
C ARG A 175 -8.81 1.42 -25.92
N ILE A 176 -7.95 1.75 -24.94
CA ILE A 176 -8.21 1.48 -23.52
C ILE A 176 -7.72 2.62 -22.65
N SER A 177 -8.53 3.02 -21.66
CA SER A 177 -8.17 4.02 -20.66
C SER A 177 -7.71 3.36 -19.37
N PHE A 178 -6.64 3.86 -18.77
CA PHE A 178 -6.26 3.46 -17.42
C PHE A 178 -7.06 4.24 -16.38
N ARG A 179 -7.55 3.53 -15.35
CA ARG A 179 -8.14 4.14 -14.16
C ARG A 179 -7.27 3.78 -12.97
N PHE A 180 -7.06 4.75 -12.08
CA PHE A 180 -6.47 4.45 -10.80
C PHE A 180 -7.43 3.58 -10.01
N VAL A 181 -6.88 2.53 -9.42
CA VAL A 181 -7.60 1.74 -8.43
C VAL A 181 -7.21 2.31 -7.08
N ASP A 182 -8.18 2.88 -6.39
CA ASP A 182 -7.99 3.31 -5.01
C ASP A 182 -7.70 2.06 -4.17
N CYS A 183 -6.52 2.00 -3.57
CA CYS A 183 -6.14 0.95 -2.63
C CYS A 183 -6.37 1.49 -1.21
N PRO A 184 -7.57 1.29 -0.62
CA PRO A 184 -7.87 1.86 0.69
C PRO A 184 -7.01 1.22 1.78
N LEU A 185 -6.79 1.99 2.84
CA LEU A 185 -6.23 1.46 4.08
C LEU A 185 -7.12 0.36 4.66
N LEU A 186 -6.51 -0.56 5.41
CA LEU A 186 -7.25 -1.58 6.13
C LEU A 186 -8.08 -0.92 7.23
N ASN A 187 -9.39 -1.09 7.17
CA ASN A 187 -10.26 -0.71 8.28
C ASN A 187 -10.04 -1.64 9.49
N ASP A 188 -10.49 -1.20 10.66
CA ASP A 188 -10.38 -1.94 11.93
C ASP A 188 -10.87 -3.39 11.83
N LYS A 189 -11.98 -3.62 11.10
CA LYS A 189 -12.57 -4.95 10.92
C LYS A 189 -11.62 -5.88 10.15
N SER A 190 -10.97 -5.37 9.12
CA SER A 190 -9.97 -6.12 8.35
C SER A 190 -8.73 -6.41 9.18
N ILE A 191 -8.20 -5.44 9.93
CA ILE A 191 -7.05 -5.63 10.82
C ILE A 191 -7.34 -6.73 11.85
N ILE A 192 -8.50 -6.66 12.51
CA ILE A 192 -8.94 -7.66 13.51
C ILE A 192 -9.06 -9.05 12.87
N ARG A 193 -9.63 -9.16 11.67
CA ARG A 193 -9.77 -10.44 10.95
C ARG A 193 -8.42 -11.06 10.60
N ILE A 194 -7.44 -10.25 10.21
CA ILE A 194 -6.09 -10.76 9.91
C ILE A 194 -5.43 -11.23 11.21
N MET A 195 -5.55 -10.48 12.31
CA MET A 195 -5.04 -10.91 13.62
C MET A 195 -5.73 -12.20 14.11
N ASP A 196 -7.05 -12.33 13.91
CA ASP A 196 -7.82 -13.55 14.20
C ASP A 196 -7.30 -14.75 13.40
N HIS A 197 -6.97 -14.57 12.12
CA HIS A 197 -6.38 -15.63 11.31
C HIS A 197 -5.06 -16.14 11.90
N PHE A 198 -4.19 -15.25 12.39
CA PHE A 198 -2.96 -15.67 13.08
C PHE A 198 -3.24 -16.30 14.44
N ALA A 199 -4.21 -15.77 15.19
CA ALA A 199 -4.63 -16.35 16.46
C ALA A 199 -5.14 -17.78 16.30
N GLU A 200 -5.95 -18.04 15.27
CA GLU A 200 -6.40 -19.38 14.89
C GLU A 200 -5.22 -20.28 14.50
N LYS A 201 -4.38 -19.81 13.56
CA LYS A 201 -3.19 -20.54 13.07
C LYS A 201 -2.26 -20.98 14.19
N PHE A 202 -2.09 -20.17 15.23
CA PHE A 202 -1.19 -20.45 16.35
C PHE A 202 -1.87 -20.98 17.61
N ASN A 203 -3.17 -21.29 17.53
CA ASN A 203 -3.96 -21.82 18.64
C ASN A 203 -3.92 -20.92 19.90
N ALA A 204 -4.13 -19.62 19.70
CA ALA A 204 -4.20 -18.63 20.79
C ALA A 204 -5.37 -18.92 21.74
N GLY A 205 -5.21 -18.61 23.03
CA GLY A 205 -6.24 -18.87 24.03
C GLY A 205 -7.53 -18.08 23.79
N ILE A 206 -8.65 -18.67 24.20
CA ILE A 206 -10.00 -18.11 24.08
C ILE A 206 -10.55 -17.84 25.48
N ALA A 207 -11.25 -16.72 25.66
CA ALA A 207 -12.02 -16.37 26.85
C ALA A 207 -13.33 -15.69 26.44
N ASN A 208 -14.45 -16.11 27.03
CA ASN A 208 -15.78 -15.56 26.74
C ASN A 208 -16.10 -15.52 25.24
N TYR A 209 -15.91 -16.64 24.54
CA TYR A 209 -16.17 -16.81 23.09
C TYR A 209 -15.33 -15.91 22.16
N ALA A 210 -14.24 -15.31 22.64
CA ALA A 210 -13.32 -14.51 21.85
C ALA A 210 -11.86 -14.81 22.20
N TYR A 211 -10.93 -14.58 21.25
CA TYR A 211 -9.50 -14.73 21.55
C TYR A 211 -9.05 -13.76 22.66
N LYS A 212 -8.23 -14.25 23.58
CA LYS A 212 -7.72 -13.49 24.73
C LYS A 212 -7.01 -12.20 24.34
N TRP A 213 -6.31 -12.19 23.19
CA TRP A 213 -5.62 -11.01 22.67
C TRP A 213 -6.55 -9.80 22.51
N LYS A 214 -7.85 -10.02 22.25
CA LYS A 214 -8.85 -8.94 22.09
C LYS A 214 -9.13 -8.17 23.37
N TYR A 215 -8.77 -8.73 24.53
CA TYR A 215 -8.88 -8.04 25.82
C TYR A 215 -7.60 -7.30 26.21
N CYS A 216 -6.52 -7.42 25.43
CA CYS A 216 -5.29 -6.69 25.64
C CYS A 216 -5.37 -5.31 24.97
N ARG A 217 -5.56 -4.26 25.78
CA ARG A 217 -5.64 -2.86 25.32
C ARG A 217 -4.39 -2.46 24.52
N GLN A 218 -3.20 -2.82 24.98
CA GLN A 218 -1.95 -2.46 24.31
C GLN A 218 -1.79 -3.14 22.96
N MET A 219 -2.25 -4.40 22.83
CA MET A 219 -2.24 -5.07 21.53
C MET A 219 -3.19 -4.39 20.55
N LEU A 220 -4.39 -4.00 21.02
CA LEU A 220 -5.32 -3.21 20.21
C LEU A 220 -4.73 -1.86 19.81
N GLN A 221 -3.98 -1.21 20.71
CA GLN A 221 -3.29 0.05 20.41
C GLN A 221 -2.20 -0.14 19.34
N LEU A 222 -1.33 -1.16 19.45
CA LEU A 222 -0.33 -1.46 18.42
C LEU A 222 -0.97 -1.67 17.04
N LEU A 223 -2.09 -2.39 16.99
CA LEU A 223 -2.83 -2.59 15.74
C LEU A 223 -3.37 -1.27 15.18
N ARG A 224 -3.93 -0.40 16.03
CA ARG A 224 -4.43 0.93 15.63
C ARG A 224 -3.32 1.87 15.19
N ASP A 225 -2.16 1.81 15.81
CA ASP A 225 -1.01 2.66 15.49
C ASP A 225 -0.48 2.44 14.07
N THR A 226 -0.81 1.30 13.45
CA THR A 226 -0.56 1.04 12.03
C THR A 226 -1.35 1.97 11.09
N GLY A 227 -2.41 2.61 11.58
CA GLY A 227 -3.30 3.47 10.79
C GLY A 227 -3.96 2.73 9.62
N GLY A 228 -4.04 1.39 9.66
CA GLY A 228 -4.53 0.58 8.54
C GLY A 228 -3.54 0.42 7.38
N LEU A 229 -2.33 0.96 7.47
CA LEU A 229 -1.31 0.79 6.43
C LEU A 229 -0.84 -0.67 6.40
N PRO A 230 -1.06 -1.43 5.30
CA PRO A 230 -0.71 -2.86 5.25
C PRO A 230 0.76 -3.13 5.56
N ARG A 231 1.66 -2.23 5.15
CA ARG A 231 3.08 -2.38 5.43
C ARG A 231 3.42 -2.20 6.90
N ALA A 232 2.79 -1.25 7.61
CA ALA A 232 2.96 -1.08 9.04
C ALA A 232 2.44 -2.32 9.80
N LEU A 233 1.28 -2.84 9.40
CA LEU A 233 0.75 -4.09 9.96
C LEU A 233 1.67 -5.28 9.71
N GLN A 234 2.25 -5.41 8.51
CA GLN A 234 3.24 -6.44 8.21
C GLN A 234 4.47 -6.32 9.14
N ARG A 235 4.99 -5.11 9.35
CA ARG A 235 6.13 -4.90 10.26
C ARG A 235 5.79 -5.25 11.70
N LEU A 236 4.60 -4.89 12.16
CA LEU A 236 4.10 -5.31 13.47
C LEU A 236 4.07 -6.83 13.59
N PHE A 237 3.52 -7.54 12.60
CA PHE A 237 3.48 -9.01 12.63
C PHE A 237 4.85 -9.67 12.50
N ILE A 238 5.82 -9.06 11.82
CA ILE A 238 7.21 -9.56 11.84
C ILE A 238 7.79 -9.45 13.26
N VAL A 239 7.52 -8.36 13.98
CA VAL A 239 7.97 -8.18 15.37
C VAL A 239 7.24 -9.15 16.30
N CYS A 240 5.94 -9.38 16.10
CA CYS A 240 5.15 -10.33 16.90
C CYS A 240 5.50 -11.80 16.62
N PHE A 241 5.59 -12.19 15.35
CA PHE A 241 5.59 -13.60 14.94
C PHE A 241 6.93 -14.05 14.34
N GLY A 242 7.93 -13.17 14.27
CA GLY A 242 9.20 -13.42 13.59
C GLY A 242 9.10 -13.23 12.08
N ALA A 243 10.25 -13.01 11.43
CA ALA A 243 10.32 -12.80 9.98
C ALA A 243 9.87 -14.03 9.17
N ASP A 244 10.04 -15.23 9.72
CA ASP A 244 9.56 -16.49 9.15
C ASP A 244 8.10 -16.81 9.50
N GLY A 245 7.48 -15.97 10.34
CA GLY A 245 6.11 -16.14 10.81
C GLY A 245 5.90 -17.43 11.60
N LYS A 246 6.91 -17.95 12.31
CA LYS A 246 6.78 -19.21 13.09
C LYS A 246 6.69 -19.00 14.60
N GLN A 247 6.97 -17.80 15.10
CA GLN A 247 7.03 -17.52 16.54
C GLN A 247 5.67 -17.15 17.15
N GLY A 248 4.58 -17.25 16.40
CA GLY A 248 3.27 -16.80 16.83
C GLY A 248 2.73 -17.49 18.09
N ARG A 249 2.98 -18.79 18.26
CA ARG A 249 2.58 -19.50 19.49
C ARG A 249 3.24 -18.89 20.74
N LYS A 250 4.57 -18.72 20.69
CA LYS A 250 5.36 -18.10 21.78
C LYS A 250 4.90 -16.66 22.07
N PHE A 251 4.53 -15.92 21.03
CA PHE A 251 3.98 -14.57 21.20
C PHE A 251 2.65 -14.59 21.98
N PHE A 252 1.70 -15.45 21.60
CA PHE A 252 0.41 -15.53 22.29
C PHE A 252 0.56 -16.05 23.73
N GLU A 253 1.45 -17.01 23.99
CA GLU A 253 1.76 -17.47 25.35
C GLU A 253 2.29 -16.31 26.22
N LYS A 254 3.26 -15.54 25.72
CA LYS A 254 3.78 -14.35 26.42
C LYS A 254 2.74 -13.26 26.63
N LEU A 255 1.87 -13.07 25.64
CA LEU A 255 0.77 -12.12 25.73
C LEU A 255 -0.18 -12.49 26.88
N GLU A 256 -0.53 -13.77 26.99
CA GLU A 256 -1.41 -14.28 28.05
C GLU A 256 -0.77 -14.21 29.44
N ASN A 257 0.54 -14.45 29.53
CA ASN A 257 1.31 -14.36 30.78
C ASN A 257 1.68 -12.92 31.16
N LYS A 258 1.30 -11.90 30.35
CA LYS A 258 1.68 -10.49 30.53
C LYS A 258 3.20 -10.26 30.55
N GLU A 259 3.95 -11.02 29.75
CA GLU A 259 5.42 -10.96 29.66
C GLU A 259 5.90 -10.05 28.50
N LEU A 260 4.99 -9.35 27.83
CA LEU A 260 5.33 -8.51 26.68
C LEU A 260 5.62 -7.06 27.09
N ASP A 261 6.74 -6.53 26.59
CA ASP A 261 7.02 -5.10 26.60
C ASP A 261 6.48 -4.46 25.31
N PHE A 262 5.29 -3.87 25.40
CA PHE A 262 4.65 -3.23 24.24
C PHE A 262 5.38 -1.98 23.75
N VAL A 263 6.11 -1.28 24.63
CA VAL A 263 6.91 -0.11 24.25
C VAL A 263 8.10 -0.55 23.38
N ASP A 264 8.78 -1.63 23.76
CA ASP A 264 9.84 -2.23 22.94
C ASP A 264 9.31 -2.68 21.57
N TYR A 265 8.13 -3.29 21.52
CA TYR A 265 7.48 -3.67 20.26
C TYR A 265 7.20 -2.45 19.38
N PHE A 266 6.61 -1.39 19.96
CA PHE A 266 6.36 -0.14 19.24
C PHE A 266 7.65 0.45 18.67
N ILE A 267 8.72 0.53 19.47
CA ILE A 267 10.01 1.07 19.05
C ILE A 267 10.62 0.23 17.92
N LYS A 268 10.57 -1.10 18.01
CA LYS A 268 11.06 -2.01 16.95
C LYS A 268 10.33 -1.79 15.63
N VAL A 269 8.99 -1.70 15.67
CA VAL A 269 8.19 -1.43 14.46
C VAL A 269 8.52 -0.04 13.90
N LYS A 270 8.54 0.99 14.76
CA LYS A 270 8.89 2.37 14.38
C LYS A 270 10.24 2.45 13.66
N ASN A 271 11.28 1.86 14.25
CA ASN A 271 12.63 1.86 13.68
C ASN A 271 12.72 1.04 12.39
N SER A 272 11.97 -0.07 12.29
CA SER A 272 11.92 -0.87 11.06
C SER A 272 11.25 -0.10 9.92
N LEU A 273 10.19 0.65 10.21
CA LEU A 273 9.54 1.53 9.23
C LEU A 273 10.47 2.66 8.79
N ASP A 274 11.16 3.32 9.72
CA ASP A 274 12.12 4.37 9.40
C ASP A 274 13.26 3.86 8.50
N LYS A 275 13.83 2.70 8.83
CA LYS A 275 14.86 2.06 7.99
C LYS A 275 14.37 1.76 6.57
N GLN A 276 13.09 1.42 6.43
CA GLN A 276 12.51 1.08 5.13
C GLN A 276 12.18 2.31 4.28
N TYR A 277 11.71 3.37 4.92
CA TYR A 277 11.15 4.54 4.22
C TYR A 277 12.03 5.79 4.30
N GLY A 278 13.10 5.78 5.10
CA GLY A 278 13.98 6.94 5.28
C GLY A 278 13.26 8.17 5.83
N ILE A 279 12.24 7.98 6.66
CA ILE A 279 11.32 9.06 7.07
C ILE A 279 12.09 10.15 7.82
N LYS A 280 12.95 9.79 8.77
CA LYS A 280 13.72 10.79 9.52
C LYS A 280 14.65 11.59 8.61
N ASP A 281 15.28 10.95 7.64
CA ASP A 281 16.21 11.63 6.73
C ASP A 281 15.46 12.54 5.76
N TYR A 282 14.28 12.13 5.30
CA TYR A 282 13.36 13.00 4.56
C TYR A 282 12.95 14.23 5.39
N VAL A 283 12.52 14.04 6.63
CA VAL A 283 12.07 15.14 7.51
C VAL A 283 13.21 16.11 7.83
N LYS A 284 14.43 15.61 8.05
CA LYS A 284 15.62 16.47 8.22
C LYS A 284 15.89 17.33 6.99
N SER A 285 15.78 16.74 5.81
CA SER A 285 16.07 17.41 4.54
C SER A 285 14.96 18.38 4.13
N ASN A 286 13.71 18.11 4.53
CA ASN A 286 12.51 18.83 4.09
C ASN A 286 11.68 19.37 5.26
N GLY A 287 12.34 19.94 6.28
CA GLY A 287 11.69 20.28 7.56
C GLY A 287 10.45 21.18 7.46
N LYS A 288 10.44 22.16 6.56
CA LYS A 288 9.28 23.05 6.33
C LYS A 288 8.07 22.28 5.78
N VAL A 289 8.31 21.44 4.77
CA VAL A 289 7.29 20.60 4.15
C VAL A 289 6.75 19.59 5.16
N ALA A 290 7.65 18.93 5.90
CA ALA A 290 7.27 17.99 6.94
C ALA A 290 6.41 18.64 8.05
N MET A 291 6.71 19.90 8.42
CA MET A 291 5.89 20.67 9.36
C MET A 291 4.48 20.93 8.82
N LYS A 292 4.37 21.41 7.56
CA LYS A 292 3.10 21.61 6.87
C LYS A 292 2.26 20.32 6.83
N LEU A 293 2.88 19.21 6.42
CA LEU A 293 2.21 17.90 6.36
C LEU A 293 1.69 17.45 7.72
N MET A 294 2.50 17.59 8.77
CA MET A 294 2.09 17.27 10.14
C MET A 294 0.90 18.12 10.58
N TYR A 295 0.98 19.43 10.35
CA TYR A 295 -0.08 20.36 10.72
C TYR A 295 -1.41 19.99 10.04
N TYR A 296 -1.38 19.77 8.73
CA TYR A 296 -2.58 19.40 7.98
C TYR A 296 -3.17 18.05 8.42
N CYS A 297 -2.31 17.06 8.68
CA CYS A 297 -2.74 15.74 9.15
C CYS A 297 -3.45 15.82 10.51
N ILE A 298 -2.88 16.59 11.45
CA ILE A 298 -3.35 16.62 12.85
C ILE A 298 -4.61 17.48 12.99
N GLU A 299 -4.70 18.58 12.23
CA GLU A 299 -5.88 19.45 12.22
C GLU A 299 -7.00 18.95 11.29
N GLY A 300 -6.76 17.89 10.52
CA GLY A 300 -7.76 17.35 9.58
C GLY A 300 -8.13 18.34 8.47
N ILE A 301 -7.16 19.14 8.00
CA ILE A 301 -7.38 20.15 6.96
C ILE A 301 -7.46 19.45 5.61
N ALA A 302 -8.55 19.67 4.88
CA ALA A 302 -8.73 19.17 3.52
C ALA A 302 -7.98 20.07 2.52
N ILE A 303 -7.24 19.46 1.59
CA ILE A 303 -6.32 20.19 0.71
C ILE A 303 -6.50 19.78 -0.75
N ALA A 304 -6.40 20.75 -1.66
CA ALA A 304 -6.46 20.50 -3.08
C ALA A 304 -5.27 19.66 -3.55
N SER A 305 -5.48 18.79 -4.54
CA SER A 305 -4.42 17.89 -5.02
C SER A 305 -3.15 18.57 -5.57
N ASP A 306 -3.28 19.78 -6.09
CA ASP A 306 -2.25 20.59 -6.72
C ASP A 306 -1.64 21.62 -5.75
N GLU A 307 -2.05 21.60 -4.48
CA GLU A 307 -1.46 22.47 -3.47
C GLU A 307 0.04 22.25 -3.38
N CYS A 308 0.78 23.35 -3.55
CA CYS A 308 2.23 23.37 -3.45
C CYS A 308 2.65 23.42 -1.97
N LEU A 309 3.50 22.48 -1.57
CA LEU A 309 3.94 22.38 -0.18
C LEU A 309 5.23 23.16 0.09
N ASP A 310 6.01 23.46 -0.95
CA ASP A 310 7.21 24.28 -0.86
C ASP A 310 7.20 25.37 -1.93
N ASP A 311 7.10 26.62 -1.50
CA ASP A 311 7.07 27.78 -2.40
C ASP A 311 8.35 27.87 -3.27
N ASN A 312 9.44 27.23 -2.86
CA ASN A 312 10.70 27.18 -3.62
C ASN A 312 10.78 25.99 -4.59
N ASN A 313 9.84 25.05 -4.51
CA ASN A 313 9.77 23.88 -5.38
C ASN A 313 8.30 23.62 -5.80
N PRO A 314 7.85 24.29 -6.88
CA PRO A 314 6.48 24.18 -7.38
C PRO A 314 6.04 22.75 -7.72
N ASP A 315 7.00 21.87 -8.06
CA ASP A 315 6.73 20.48 -8.40
C ASP A 315 6.42 19.61 -7.16
N LEU A 316 6.72 20.12 -5.95
CA LEU A 316 6.47 19.43 -4.69
C LEU A 316 5.01 19.64 -4.23
N THR A 317 4.12 18.89 -4.88
CA THR A 317 2.69 18.86 -4.59
C THR A 317 2.33 17.72 -3.64
N ILE A 318 1.12 17.76 -3.07
CA ILE A 318 0.61 16.67 -2.23
C ILE A 318 0.63 15.32 -2.97
N ARG A 319 0.24 15.29 -4.25
CA ARG A 319 0.31 14.06 -5.06
C ARG A 319 1.73 13.55 -5.28
N SER A 320 2.73 14.42 -5.34
CA SER A 320 4.13 13.97 -5.47
C SER A 320 4.63 13.30 -4.18
N LEU A 321 4.09 13.68 -3.01
CA LEU A 321 4.49 13.09 -1.72
C LEU A 321 3.76 11.79 -1.37
N GLU A 322 2.53 11.60 -1.86
CA GLU A 322 1.86 10.29 -1.81
C GLU A 322 2.68 9.23 -2.57
N ARG A 323 3.22 9.60 -3.75
CA ARG A 323 4.13 8.76 -4.56
C ARG A 323 5.38 8.33 -3.78
N ASP A 324 5.95 9.23 -3.00
CA ASP A 324 7.22 9.00 -2.27
C ASP A 324 6.99 8.26 -0.94
N LYS A 325 5.78 7.73 -0.71
CA LYS A 325 5.40 6.84 0.40
C LYS A 325 5.44 7.51 1.78
N HIS A 326 5.41 8.85 1.83
CA HIS A 326 5.54 9.61 3.07
C HIS A 326 4.19 10.01 3.67
N ILE A 327 3.10 9.99 2.88
CA ILE A 327 1.74 10.34 3.29
C ILE A 327 0.72 9.41 2.64
N ILE A 328 -0.47 9.30 3.24
CA ILE A 328 -1.64 8.66 2.63
C ILE A 328 -2.71 9.72 2.45
N LEU A 329 -3.33 9.77 1.27
CA LEU A 329 -4.45 10.66 1.00
C LEU A 329 -5.77 9.92 1.15
N SER A 330 -6.79 10.63 1.64
CA SER A 330 -8.15 10.12 1.67
C SER A 330 -9.11 11.20 1.16
N PRO A 331 -10.04 10.87 0.24
CA PRO A 331 -10.98 11.85 -0.28
C PRO A 331 -11.79 12.48 0.86
N ALA A 332 -11.96 13.80 0.83
CA ALA A 332 -12.86 14.48 1.76
C ALA A 332 -14.32 14.25 1.29
N GLU A 333 -15.16 13.65 2.14
CA GLU A 333 -16.56 13.29 1.79
C GLU A 333 -17.46 14.48 1.39
N GLN A 334 -17.04 15.72 1.65
CA GLN A 334 -17.91 16.91 1.53
C GLN A 334 -17.84 17.68 0.21
N SER A 335 -16.95 17.37 -0.75
CA SER A 335 -16.81 18.21 -1.95
C SER A 335 -17.27 17.51 -3.22
N ALA A 336 -18.56 17.67 -3.53
CA ALA A 336 -19.06 17.56 -4.89
C ALA A 336 -18.29 18.54 -5.78
N GLY A 337 -17.39 18.03 -6.63
CA GLY A 337 -16.77 18.77 -7.72
C GLY A 337 -15.37 19.35 -7.50
N TYR A 338 -14.74 19.18 -6.33
CA TYR A 338 -13.36 19.61 -6.10
C TYR A 338 -12.52 18.52 -5.40
N ASN A 339 -11.33 18.24 -5.96
CA ASN A 339 -10.39 17.19 -5.55
C ASN A 339 -9.67 17.53 -4.23
N PHE A 340 -10.40 17.61 -3.13
CA PHE A 340 -9.85 17.82 -1.80
C PHE A 340 -9.56 16.50 -1.08
N PHE A 341 -8.41 16.44 -0.41
CA PHE A 341 -7.91 15.26 0.29
C PHE A 341 -7.52 15.59 1.72
N LEU A 342 -7.79 14.67 2.62
CA LEU A 342 -7.23 14.63 3.96
C LEU A 342 -5.92 13.85 3.94
N ILE A 343 -4.95 14.30 4.72
CA ILE A 343 -3.69 13.58 4.95
C ILE A 343 -3.87 12.68 6.16
N ASN A 344 -3.65 11.38 5.96
CA ASN A 344 -3.63 10.38 7.01
C ASN A 344 -2.21 9.87 7.21
N MET A 345 -1.72 9.90 8.45
CA MET A 345 -0.44 9.31 8.84
C MET A 345 -0.67 8.24 9.93
N PRO A 346 -0.07 7.04 9.79
CA PRO A 346 0.03 6.11 10.90
C PRO A 346 0.68 6.78 12.11
N PHE A 347 0.30 6.40 13.32
CA PHE A 347 0.86 6.99 14.54
C PHE A 347 2.39 6.79 14.63
N TYR A 348 2.91 5.70 14.06
CA TYR A 348 4.34 5.50 13.87
C TYR A 348 5.02 6.64 13.11
N PHE A 349 4.39 7.14 12.05
CA PHE A 349 4.95 8.21 11.21
C PHE A 349 4.88 9.54 11.97
N ILE A 350 3.77 9.81 12.66
CA ILE A 350 3.65 11.00 13.54
C ILE A 350 4.80 11.05 14.55
N CYS A 351 5.09 9.91 15.19
CA CYS A 351 6.20 9.79 16.13
C CYS A 351 7.57 9.99 15.46
N LEU A 352 7.79 9.45 14.27
CA LEU A 352 9.06 9.60 13.53
C LEU A 352 9.32 11.05 13.12
N TYR A 353 8.28 11.75 12.68
CA TYR A 353 8.38 13.18 12.37
C TYR A 353 8.65 13.98 13.66
N ASN A 354 7.93 13.71 14.75
CA ASN A 354 8.15 14.42 16.02
C ASN A 354 9.55 14.17 16.61
N ASP A 355 10.14 12.97 16.42
CA ASP A 355 11.53 12.68 16.82
C ASP A 355 12.55 13.64 16.17
N VAL A 356 12.24 14.18 14.98
CA VAL A 356 13.13 15.08 14.23
C VAL A 356 12.72 16.54 14.41
N LEU A 357 11.42 16.83 14.30
CA LEU A 357 10.89 18.19 14.41
C LEU A 357 10.89 18.68 15.86
N CYS A 358 10.91 17.79 16.85
CA CYS A 358 10.89 18.13 18.27
C CYS A 358 9.74 19.09 18.62
N ILE A 359 8.51 18.77 18.18
CA ILE A 359 7.31 19.58 18.44
C ILE A 359 6.92 19.46 19.92
N VAL A 360 6.95 18.24 20.45
CA VAL A 360 6.82 17.94 21.89
C VAL A 360 7.83 16.87 22.32
N LYS A 361 8.03 16.74 23.63
CA LYS A 361 8.98 15.77 24.20
C LYS A 361 8.58 14.32 23.85
N PRO A 362 9.53 13.46 23.41
CA PRO A 362 9.25 12.07 23.01
C PRO A 362 8.73 11.13 24.11
N THR A 363 8.80 11.55 25.38
CA THR A 363 8.38 10.75 26.55
C THR A 363 6.90 10.35 26.53
N PHE A 364 6.11 10.96 25.65
CA PHE A 364 4.68 10.72 25.52
C PHE A 364 4.31 9.32 24.99
N VAL A 365 5.13 8.73 24.12
CA VAL A 365 4.85 7.43 23.50
C VAL A 365 4.68 6.32 24.55
N ARG A 366 5.46 6.37 25.64
CA ARG A 366 5.38 5.37 26.72
C ARG A 366 4.00 5.34 27.37
N LYS A 367 3.38 6.50 27.57
CA LYS A 367 2.08 6.64 28.25
C LYS A 367 0.91 5.98 27.51
N PHE A 368 1.01 5.80 26.20
CA PHE A 368 -0.04 5.10 25.44
C PHE A 368 -0.13 3.61 25.77
N TYR A 369 0.97 3.03 26.25
CA TYR A 369 1.12 1.59 26.45
C TYR A 369 1.02 1.15 27.91
N ASP A 370 0.80 2.09 28.83
CA ASP A 370 0.57 1.78 30.23
C ASP A 370 -0.75 1.00 30.41
N GLU A 371 -0.72 -0.04 31.26
CA GLU A 371 -1.89 -0.90 31.54
C GLU A 371 -3.04 -0.11 32.16
N ARG A 372 -2.72 0.95 32.92
CA ARG A 372 -3.67 1.83 33.58
C ARG A 372 -3.28 3.26 33.24
N MET A 373 -4.26 4.04 32.80
CA MET A 373 -4.12 5.49 32.69
C MET A 373 -5.02 6.08 33.77
N TYR A 374 -4.40 6.56 34.84
CA TYR A 374 -5.09 7.28 35.90
C TYR A 374 -5.56 8.65 35.39
N TRP A 375 -6.52 9.25 36.09
CA TRP A 375 -7.09 10.54 35.68
C TRP A 375 -6.03 11.62 35.49
N GLU A 376 -5.09 11.75 36.43
CA GLU A 376 -3.97 12.68 36.36
C GLU A 376 -3.08 12.42 35.12
N GLU A 377 -2.86 11.16 34.75
CA GLU A 377 -2.08 10.80 33.56
C GLU A 377 -2.81 11.14 32.27
N TRP A 378 -4.13 11.01 32.27
CA TRP A 378 -5.00 11.45 31.18
C TRP A 378 -5.00 12.97 31.04
N GLU A 379 -5.05 13.74 32.13
CA GLU A 379 -4.96 15.20 32.09
C GLU A 379 -3.61 15.66 31.51
N VAL A 380 -2.52 15.03 31.95
CA VAL A 380 -1.20 15.27 31.37
C VAL A 380 -1.21 14.92 29.88
N PHE A 381 -1.84 13.81 29.49
CA PHE A 381 -1.96 13.45 28.08
C PHE A 381 -2.64 14.51 27.25
N VAL A 382 -3.79 15.02 27.71
CA VAL A 382 -4.56 16.07 27.03
C VAL A 382 -3.70 17.33 26.91
N ALA A 383 -3.01 17.74 27.98
CA ALA A 383 -2.13 18.91 27.94
C ALA A 383 -1.00 18.76 26.90
N TYR A 384 -0.41 17.58 26.76
CA TYR A 384 0.62 17.33 25.74
C TYR A 384 0.04 17.34 24.31
N HIS A 385 -1.16 16.80 24.11
CA HIS A 385 -1.85 16.86 22.82
C HIS A 385 -2.15 18.31 22.41
N GLU A 386 -2.70 19.10 23.32
CA GLU A 386 -2.97 20.52 23.08
C GLU A 386 -1.69 21.32 22.84
N ALA A 387 -0.62 21.05 23.59
CA ALA A 387 0.69 21.64 23.36
C ALA A 387 1.25 21.25 21.98
N PHE A 388 1.04 20.01 21.53
CA PHE A 388 1.47 19.56 20.21
C PHE A 388 0.78 20.34 19.09
N ARG A 389 -0.54 20.44 19.13
CA ARG A 389 -1.35 21.20 18.16
C ARG A 389 -0.98 22.69 18.15
N THR A 390 -0.88 23.29 19.33
CA THR A 390 -0.51 24.70 19.48
C THR A 390 0.90 24.98 18.96
N ASN A 391 1.88 24.15 19.30
CA ASN A 391 3.25 24.29 18.83
C ASN A 391 3.35 24.15 17.30
N LEU A 392 2.55 23.27 16.69
CA LEU A 392 2.46 23.17 15.24
C LEU A 392 1.93 24.47 14.63
N ALA A 393 0.83 25.01 15.15
CA ALA A 393 0.25 26.25 14.64
C ALA A 393 1.22 27.44 14.74
N ILE A 394 1.93 27.58 15.88
CA ILE A 394 2.96 28.61 16.06
C ILE A 394 4.08 28.45 15.03
N ARG A 395 4.56 27.22 14.80
CA ARG A 395 5.61 26.95 13.80
C ARG A 395 5.16 27.14 12.36
N MET A 396 3.85 27.07 12.11
CA MET A 396 3.22 27.46 10.86
C MET A 396 3.07 28.98 10.71
N GLY A 397 3.52 29.77 11.69
CA GLY A 397 3.48 31.23 11.66
C GLY A 397 2.16 31.83 12.14
N LYS A 398 1.24 31.04 12.70
CA LYS A 398 -0.01 31.57 13.27
C LYS A 398 0.30 32.35 14.56
N THR A 399 -0.14 33.61 14.60
CA THR A 399 -0.05 34.48 15.78
C THR A 399 -1.38 34.55 16.55
N THR A 400 -2.49 34.20 15.90
CA THR A 400 -3.83 34.17 16.47
C THR A 400 -4.58 32.93 15.99
N MET A 401 -5.43 32.36 16.85
CA MET A 401 -6.37 31.28 16.51
C MET A 401 -7.71 31.55 17.19
N THR A 402 -8.80 31.21 16.51
CA THR A 402 -10.13 31.22 17.10
C THR A 402 -10.29 30.03 18.07
N LEU A 403 -11.21 30.16 19.03
CA LEU A 403 -11.52 29.06 19.95
C LEU A 403 -11.99 27.80 19.21
N ARG A 404 -12.69 27.97 18.08
CA ARG A 404 -13.14 26.86 17.21
C ARG A 404 -11.99 26.17 16.48
N GLU A 405 -10.93 26.89 16.11
CA GLU A 405 -9.73 26.27 15.55
C GLU A 405 -8.97 25.46 16.60
N LEU A 406 -8.89 25.94 17.85
CA LEU A 406 -8.29 25.18 18.95
C LEU A 406 -9.18 24.00 19.37
N TYR A 407 -10.49 24.20 19.44
CA TYR A 407 -11.46 23.19 19.85
C TYR A 407 -12.55 23.07 18.77
N PRO A 408 -12.45 22.10 17.84
CA PRO A 408 -13.36 21.96 16.70
C PRO A 408 -14.86 21.89 17.05
N ASN A 409 -15.18 21.47 18.28
CA ASN A 409 -16.54 21.37 18.81
C ASN A 409 -16.94 22.56 19.71
N ALA A 410 -16.09 23.58 19.87
CA ALA A 410 -16.47 24.79 20.58
C ALA A 410 -17.44 25.58 19.71
N ASP A 411 -18.68 25.67 20.17
CA ASP A 411 -19.70 26.47 19.53
C ASP A 411 -19.73 27.89 20.11
N LYS A 412 -20.04 28.88 19.28
CA LYS A 412 -20.30 30.25 19.74
C LYS A 412 -21.75 30.33 20.20
N SER A 413 -22.13 29.66 21.29
CA SER A 413 -23.40 30.01 21.93
C SER A 413 -23.18 31.22 22.84
N ASP A 414 -23.15 32.42 22.25
CA ASP A 414 -23.34 33.67 22.98
C ASP A 414 -24.84 33.81 23.34
N VAL A 415 -25.35 32.89 24.15
CA VAL A 415 -26.68 33.02 24.77
C VAL A 415 -26.47 32.96 26.28
N TYR A 416 -26.19 34.14 26.83
CA TYR A 416 -26.38 34.43 28.25
C TYR A 416 -27.81 34.86 28.51
#